data_AF-A0A2I0SKT7-F1
#
_entry.id   AF-A0A2I0SKT7-F1
#
_cell.length_a   1.000
_cell.length_b   1.000
_cell.length_c   1.000
_cell.angle_alpha   90.00
_cell.angle_beta   90.00
_cell.angle_gamma   90.00
#
_symmetry.space_group_name_H-M   'P 1'
#
loop_
_entity.id
_entity.type
_entity.pdbx_description
1 polymer ?
#
loop_
_entity_poly.entity_id
_entity_poly.type
_entity_poly.pdbx_seq_one_letter_code
_entity_poly.pdbx_strand_id
1 'polypeptide(L)'
;MPAPGRPYGFARASAHASASPFSSPPPDGRTTAPAYATTGSPLVPEEVYGPPGPSSVSGGPYGPPGSPLVPDGPAGPAGLPPVAEEGTTARRLPPPSPVRALLLHPFIGPWARDALRTLGAGTGPRTAGDIHEQALALAHFGALAAVAAARAGVSYRLRLTAHDGVLTLPSLGALRTGGPGCGARDVTVVHRRGRLTLRARGEADVVVRLESGAGAWSEAAAWTPAYTLPGLLPGSAPVPLDDLDPYRTARGGPRPDTLSGPADLDEADRKHWLHTWSGTAAALGTGGERRLAESVTLLRCLVPLAVPPGSVPGGTGGSCSGTRREAFGAVLSSAPATATAFAATLVHEIQHTKLAALGDMTALHHAGPAPRHFAPWRPDPRPYDGLLQGAYSHLALADFFQRSALSATLTTRRDAAWAQHARYQAQVGAVLPALVGSSDLTVRGRRFVDRMVEVYERLAEQPPPRGHAARATAYVRAARTLWNQRHAPGG
;
A
#
# COMPACT_ATOMS: atom_id res chain seq x y z
N MET A 1 -40.24 60.37 0.72
CA MET A 1 -39.43 60.55 1.96
C MET A 1 -38.42 59.40 2.03
N PRO A 2 -37.11 59.65 2.22
CA PRO A 2 -36.09 58.59 2.25
C PRO A 2 -35.26 58.50 3.56
N ALA A 3 -34.97 57.26 4.00
CA ALA A 3 -33.85 56.86 4.90
C ALA A 3 -33.87 57.47 6.35
N PRO A 4 -32.88 57.24 7.24
CA PRO A 4 -31.74 56.28 7.21
C PRO A 4 -31.41 55.51 8.54
N GLY A 5 -30.63 54.42 8.42
CA GLY A 5 -29.70 53.92 9.49
C GLY A 5 -30.31 53.11 10.66
N ARG A 6 -29.51 52.47 11.53
CA ARG A 6 -28.06 52.13 11.53
C ARG A 6 -27.83 50.87 12.43
N PRO A 7 -26.64 50.21 12.42
CA PRO A 7 -26.46 48.88 13.00
C PRO A 7 -26.01 48.86 14.47
N TYR A 8 -26.17 47.70 15.11
CA TYR A 8 -25.39 47.29 16.28
C TYR A 8 -24.67 45.97 16.01
N GLY A 9 -23.42 45.87 16.45
CA GLY A 9 -22.71 44.61 16.60
C GLY A 9 -22.07 44.57 17.99
N PHE A 10 -22.02 43.39 18.61
CA PHE A 10 -21.23 43.15 19.81
C PHE A 10 -20.69 41.73 19.82
N ALA A 11 -19.45 41.56 20.26
CA ALA A 11 -18.77 40.28 20.33
C ALA A 11 -18.98 39.59 21.69
N ARG A 12 -19.14 38.27 21.67
CA ARG A 12 -18.95 37.29 22.77
C ARG A 12 -19.17 35.89 22.20
N ALA A 13 -18.59 34.80 22.72
CA ALA A 13 -17.33 34.60 23.44
C ALA A 13 -17.03 33.09 23.47
N SER A 14 -15.79 32.70 23.69
CA SER A 14 -15.43 31.29 23.89
C SER A 14 -16.09 30.73 25.16
N ALA A 15 -16.68 29.54 25.08
CA ALA A 15 -17.26 28.83 26.22
C ALA A 15 -16.59 27.45 26.39
N HIS A 16 -15.86 27.26 27.49
CA HIS A 16 -15.33 25.96 27.92
C HIS A 16 -16.22 25.35 29.01
N ALA A 17 -16.55 24.07 28.85
CA ALA A 17 -16.87 23.12 29.91
C ALA A 17 -16.48 21.71 29.38
N SER A 18 -15.74 20.82 30.04
CA SER A 18 -15.72 20.38 31.47
C SER A 18 -16.95 19.53 31.82
N ALA A 19 -16.85 18.31 32.37
CA ALA A 19 -15.70 17.40 32.62
C ALA A 19 -16.21 15.94 32.43
N SER A 20 -15.72 14.80 32.96
CA SER A 20 -14.68 14.37 33.93
C SER A 20 -14.59 12.80 33.81
N PRO A 21 -13.92 11.98 34.69
CA PRO A 21 -12.90 12.24 35.71
C PRO A 21 -11.69 11.25 35.70
N PHE A 22 -10.82 11.41 36.71
CA PHE A 22 -9.79 10.52 37.29
C PHE A 22 -8.32 10.95 37.12
N SER A 23 -7.62 11.01 38.27
CA SER A 23 -6.23 11.44 38.42
C SER A 23 -5.63 10.85 39.71
N SER A 24 -4.36 10.46 39.67
CA SER A 24 -3.50 10.07 40.80
C SER A 24 -2.02 10.04 40.35
N PRO A 25 -1.04 10.11 41.27
CA PRO A 25 0.14 10.96 41.04
C PRO A 25 1.44 10.23 40.62
N PRO A 26 2.46 10.98 40.14
CA PRO A 26 3.78 10.46 39.81
C PRO A 26 4.74 10.44 41.03
N PRO A 27 5.85 9.70 40.94
CA PRO A 27 7.07 9.94 41.70
C PRO A 27 8.22 10.48 40.83
N ASP A 28 9.17 11.19 41.46
CA ASP A 28 10.34 11.79 40.80
C ASP A 28 11.37 10.77 40.29
N GLY A 29 12.19 11.20 39.33
CA GLY A 29 13.31 10.41 38.81
C GLY A 29 14.67 10.83 39.40
N ARG A 30 15.70 9.98 39.20
CA ARG A 30 17.11 10.41 39.23
C ARG A 30 18.02 9.55 38.37
N THR A 31 18.69 10.25 37.46
CA THR A 31 19.98 10.02 36.81
C THR A 31 20.86 8.85 37.30
N THR A 32 21.31 8.02 36.36
CA THR A 32 22.75 7.69 36.20
C THR A 32 23.04 7.16 34.80
N ALA A 33 24.20 7.52 34.26
CA ALA A 33 24.84 6.86 33.12
C ALA A 33 26.17 6.25 33.60
N PRO A 34 26.75 5.33 32.84
CA PRO A 34 28.14 5.57 32.40
C PRO A 34 28.37 5.30 30.91
N ALA A 35 29.55 5.64 30.43
CA ALA A 35 30.03 5.44 29.07
C ALA A 35 31.47 4.90 29.07
N TYR A 36 32.00 4.57 27.89
CA TYR A 36 33.33 4.00 27.61
C TYR A 36 33.49 2.50 28.03
N ALA A 37 34.33 1.68 27.40
CA ALA A 37 35.35 1.97 26.38
C ALA A 37 35.54 0.84 25.31
N THR A 38 36.31 1.19 24.29
CA THR A 38 37.25 0.41 23.41
C THR A 38 37.71 -0.97 23.93
N THR A 39 38.18 -1.97 23.14
CA THR A 39 38.89 -2.04 21.83
C THR A 39 38.61 -3.39 21.09
N GLY A 40 39.10 -3.59 19.85
CA GLY A 40 39.50 -4.94 19.39
C GLY A 40 39.24 -5.34 17.92
N SER A 41 40.28 -5.30 17.09
CA SER A 41 40.40 -5.96 15.75
C SER A 41 41.88 -5.90 15.31
N PRO A 42 42.36 -6.65 14.29
CA PRO A 42 41.73 -7.75 13.55
C PRO A 42 42.56 -9.07 13.60
N LEU A 43 42.09 -10.16 12.97
CA LEU A 43 42.94 -11.22 12.40
C LEU A 43 42.31 -11.83 11.13
N VAL A 44 43.14 -12.03 10.10
CA VAL A 44 42.86 -12.73 8.83
C VAL A 44 44.19 -13.36 8.36
N PRO A 45 44.18 -14.58 7.81
CA PRO A 45 44.93 -14.81 6.56
C PRO A 45 44.13 -15.53 5.45
N GLU A 46 44.35 -15.06 4.22
CA GLU A 46 44.65 -15.79 2.95
C GLU A 46 43.93 -17.12 2.62
N GLU A 47 43.14 -17.21 1.53
CA GLU A 47 43.49 -17.55 0.11
C GLU A 47 43.65 -19.08 -0.15
N VAL A 48 43.34 -19.68 -1.32
CA VAL A 48 43.79 -19.45 -2.72
C VAL A 48 42.75 -19.96 -3.78
N TYR A 49 42.96 -19.61 -5.06
CA TYR A 49 42.33 -20.07 -6.33
C TYR A 49 42.17 -21.62 -6.50
N GLY A 50 41.42 -22.19 -7.47
CA GLY A 50 40.65 -21.67 -8.62
C GLY A 50 40.02 -22.81 -9.52
N PRO A 51 39.34 -22.50 -10.65
CA PRO A 51 38.47 -23.44 -11.42
C PRO A 51 38.94 -23.68 -12.89
N PRO A 52 38.13 -24.26 -13.83
CA PRO A 52 37.45 -25.58 -13.86
C PRO A 52 37.81 -26.40 -15.15
N GLY A 53 37.17 -27.56 -15.39
CA GLY A 53 37.30 -28.34 -16.64
C GLY A 53 35.97 -28.96 -17.15
N PRO A 54 35.74 -29.09 -18.48
CA PRO A 54 34.51 -29.62 -19.06
C PRO A 54 34.60 -31.09 -19.51
N SER A 55 33.44 -31.73 -19.73
CA SER A 55 33.33 -33.01 -20.46
C SER A 55 32.06 -33.04 -21.31
N SER A 56 32.16 -33.57 -22.53
CA SER A 56 31.07 -33.68 -23.51
C SER A 56 30.96 -35.11 -24.05
N VAL A 57 29.74 -35.63 -24.13
CA VAL A 57 29.43 -36.88 -24.86
C VAL A 57 28.08 -36.71 -25.57
N SER A 58 27.99 -37.22 -26.80
CA SER A 58 26.80 -37.19 -27.66
C SER A 58 26.09 -38.56 -27.68
N GLY A 59 24.80 -38.57 -27.98
CA GLY A 59 24.01 -39.81 -28.12
C GLY A 59 22.66 -39.56 -28.77
N GLY A 60 22.39 -40.28 -29.87
CA GLY A 60 21.22 -40.10 -30.74
C GLY A 60 20.03 -41.05 -30.48
N PRO A 61 19.05 -41.13 -31.41
CA PRO A 61 17.65 -41.35 -31.05
C PRO A 61 17.03 -42.66 -31.59
N TYR A 62 16.00 -43.18 -30.91
CA TYR A 62 15.05 -44.18 -31.45
C TYR A 62 13.67 -44.16 -30.76
N GLY A 63 12.67 -44.71 -31.46
CA GLY A 63 11.28 -45.01 -31.09
C GLY A 63 10.55 -45.54 -32.34
N PRO A 64 9.21 -45.76 -32.37
CA PRO A 64 8.21 -45.80 -31.30
C PRO A 64 7.95 -47.31 -30.97
N PRO A 65 6.79 -48.00 -31.12
CA PRO A 65 5.35 -47.65 -31.03
C PRO A 65 4.49 -48.62 -30.15
N GLY A 66 3.17 -48.36 -30.05
CA GLY A 66 2.15 -49.39 -29.77
C GLY A 66 1.18 -49.10 -28.62
N SER A 67 -0.13 -49.04 -28.91
CA SER A 67 -1.23 -49.03 -27.93
C SER A 67 -1.92 -50.41 -27.87
N PRO A 68 -2.81 -50.64 -26.89
CA PRO A 68 -4.23 -50.75 -27.30
C PRO A 68 -5.24 -50.08 -26.34
N LEU A 69 -6.49 -49.96 -26.80
CA LEU A 69 -7.67 -49.43 -26.10
C LEU A 69 -8.62 -50.57 -25.68
N VAL A 70 -9.23 -50.47 -24.49
CA VAL A 70 -10.44 -51.21 -24.05
C VAL A 70 -11.16 -50.38 -22.95
N PRO A 71 -12.45 -50.60 -22.60
CA PRO A 71 -13.48 -49.62 -22.94
C PRO A 71 -14.24 -49.01 -21.73
N ASP A 72 -15.11 -48.04 -22.03
CA ASP A 72 -15.98 -47.36 -21.04
C ASP A 72 -17.04 -48.26 -20.40
N GLY A 73 -17.37 -47.93 -19.14
CA GLY A 73 -18.52 -48.43 -18.38
C GLY A 73 -19.26 -47.26 -17.68
N PRO A 74 -20.55 -47.40 -17.33
CA PRO A 74 -21.42 -46.26 -17.03
C PRO A 74 -21.08 -45.55 -15.71
N ALA A 75 -21.09 -44.21 -15.76
CA ALA A 75 -20.80 -43.37 -14.61
C ALA A 75 -21.94 -43.34 -13.58
N GLY A 76 -21.62 -43.74 -12.34
CA GLY A 76 -22.41 -43.34 -11.16
C GLY A 76 -22.20 -41.85 -10.83
N PRO A 77 -23.05 -41.25 -9.96
CA PRO A 77 -22.93 -39.85 -9.60
C PRO A 77 -21.63 -39.61 -8.82
N ALA A 78 -20.64 -39.00 -9.47
CA ALA A 78 -19.37 -38.67 -8.87
C ALA A 78 -19.57 -37.64 -7.73
N GLY A 79 -19.25 -38.05 -6.50
CA GLY A 79 -19.15 -37.12 -5.38
C GLY A 79 -18.12 -36.04 -5.67
N LEU A 80 -18.44 -34.79 -5.31
CA LEU A 80 -17.50 -33.66 -5.48
C LEU A 80 -16.18 -34.01 -4.76
N PRO A 81 -15.02 -33.98 -5.44
CA PRO A 81 -13.75 -34.25 -4.79
C PRO A 81 -13.50 -33.18 -3.72
N PRO A 82 -12.84 -33.54 -2.60
CA PRO A 82 -12.42 -32.54 -1.62
C PRO A 82 -11.53 -31.51 -2.31
N VAL A 83 -11.70 -30.23 -1.96
CA VAL A 83 -10.91 -29.14 -2.54
C VAL A 83 -9.45 -29.33 -2.15
N ALA A 84 -8.67 -29.91 -3.05
CA ALA A 84 -7.24 -30.07 -2.85
C ALA A 84 -6.59 -28.70 -2.65
N GLU A 85 -5.70 -28.60 -1.66
CA GLU A 85 -4.81 -27.44 -1.59
C GLU A 85 -3.75 -27.58 -2.69
N GLU A 86 -4.12 -27.17 -3.91
CA GLU A 86 -3.20 -27.04 -5.03
C GLU A 86 -2.14 -25.99 -4.68
N GLY A 87 -1.03 -26.48 -4.11
CA GLY A 87 0.23 -25.76 -3.93
C GLY A 87 0.76 -25.30 -5.28
N THR A 88 0.21 -24.20 -5.77
CA THR A 88 0.48 -23.65 -7.10
C THR A 88 1.94 -23.24 -7.15
N THR A 89 2.77 -24.08 -7.78
CA THR A 89 4.17 -23.81 -8.08
C THR A 89 4.24 -22.70 -9.13
N ALA A 90 4.03 -21.47 -8.68
CA ALA A 90 3.90 -20.29 -9.52
C ALA A 90 5.09 -20.18 -10.45
N ARG A 91 4.87 -20.46 -11.75
CA ARG A 91 5.93 -20.58 -12.76
C ARG A 91 6.73 -19.27 -12.77
N ARG A 92 7.95 -19.31 -12.20
CA ARG A 92 8.80 -18.15 -11.99
C ARG A 92 9.18 -17.56 -13.35
N LEU A 93 8.38 -16.59 -13.81
CA LEU A 93 8.63 -15.86 -15.04
C LEU A 93 10.02 -15.20 -14.95
N PRO A 94 10.75 -15.09 -16.07
CA PRO A 94 11.99 -14.33 -16.08
C PRO A 94 11.71 -12.88 -15.63
N PRO A 95 12.65 -12.24 -14.92
CA PRO A 95 12.45 -10.87 -14.48
C PRO A 95 12.16 -9.96 -15.68
N PRO A 96 11.22 -9.01 -15.57
CA PRO A 96 10.92 -8.09 -16.66
C PRO A 96 12.17 -7.28 -17.02
N SER A 97 12.31 -6.93 -18.30
CA SER A 97 13.33 -5.97 -18.72
C SER A 97 13.15 -4.65 -17.94
N PRO A 98 14.20 -3.85 -17.67
CA PRO A 98 14.07 -2.68 -16.82
C PRO A 98 13.05 -1.65 -17.34
N VAL A 99 12.88 -1.56 -18.66
CA VAL A 99 11.84 -0.75 -19.30
C VAL A 99 10.44 -1.29 -18.98
N ARG A 100 10.22 -2.61 -19.04
CA ARG A 100 8.95 -3.24 -18.67
C ARG A 100 8.69 -3.16 -17.16
N ALA A 101 9.72 -3.22 -16.33
CA ALA A 101 9.61 -2.99 -14.90
C ALA A 101 9.13 -1.56 -14.60
N LEU A 102 9.75 -0.55 -15.23
CA LEU A 102 9.35 0.85 -15.08
C LEU A 102 7.92 1.09 -15.58
N LEU A 103 7.56 0.60 -16.76
CA LEU A 103 6.19 0.74 -17.31
C LEU A 103 5.10 0.05 -16.48
N LEU A 104 5.48 -0.86 -15.58
CA LEU A 104 4.61 -1.53 -14.63
C LEU A 104 4.76 -1.00 -13.18
N HIS A 105 5.51 0.10 -12.97
CA HIS A 105 5.55 0.79 -11.68
C HIS A 105 4.19 1.46 -11.42
N PRO A 106 3.61 1.39 -10.21
CA PRO A 106 2.21 1.74 -9.99
C PRO A 106 1.81 3.18 -10.35
N PHE A 107 2.75 4.13 -10.42
CA PHE A 107 2.45 5.54 -10.69
C PHE A 107 2.47 5.92 -12.18
N ILE A 108 2.89 5.02 -13.07
CA ILE A 108 2.92 5.28 -14.52
C ILE A 108 1.51 5.28 -15.13
N GLY A 109 0.64 4.33 -14.76
CA GLY A 109 -0.77 4.34 -15.18
C GLY A 109 -1.52 5.62 -14.76
N PRO A 110 -1.43 6.05 -13.48
CA PRO A 110 -1.95 7.32 -13.00
C PRO A 110 -1.43 8.53 -13.76
N TRP A 111 -0.10 8.64 -13.95
CA TRP A 111 0.53 9.73 -14.71
C TRP A 111 0.07 9.74 -16.18
N ALA A 112 0.10 8.60 -16.88
CA ALA A 112 -0.22 8.53 -18.29
C ALA A 112 -1.68 8.93 -18.57
N ARG A 113 -2.61 8.53 -17.69
CA ARG A 113 -4.01 8.98 -17.71
C ARG A 113 -4.12 10.50 -17.54
N ASP A 114 -3.30 11.11 -16.69
CA ASP A 114 -3.32 12.54 -16.43
C ASP A 114 -2.66 13.37 -17.55
N ALA A 115 -1.58 12.86 -18.13
CA ALA A 115 -0.94 13.40 -19.33
C ALA A 115 -1.91 13.37 -20.52
N LEU A 116 -2.64 12.27 -20.74
CA LEU A 116 -3.67 12.19 -21.77
C LEU A 116 -4.84 13.15 -21.50
N ARG A 117 -5.23 13.32 -20.23
CA ARG A 117 -6.27 14.28 -19.82
C ARG A 117 -5.89 15.73 -20.12
N THR A 118 -4.65 16.13 -19.83
CA THR A 118 -4.15 17.50 -20.07
C THR A 118 -3.81 17.76 -21.54
N LEU A 119 -3.42 16.72 -22.31
CA LEU A 119 -3.27 16.81 -23.76
C LEU A 119 -4.61 17.00 -24.50
N GLY A 120 -5.70 16.47 -23.94
CA GLY A 120 -7.04 16.51 -24.53
C GLY A 120 -7.55 17.91 -24.89
N ALA A 121 -8.41 17.97 -25.92
CA ALA A 121 -9.08 19.18 -26.34
C ALA A 121 -10.26 19.50 -25.40
N GLY A 122 -10.00 20.29 -24.36
CA GLY A 122 -11.05 20.90 -23.55
C GLY A 122 -11.86 21.89 -24.40
N THR A 123 -13.17 21.98 -24.16
CA THR A 123 -14.12 22.81 -24.93
C THR A 123 -14.09 24.29 -24.52
N GLY A 124 -12.91 24.83 -24.20
CA GLY A 124 -12.73 26.19 -23.69
C GLY A 124 -11.25 26.59 -23.61
N PRO A 125 -10.96 27.88 -23.35
CA PRO A 125 -9.58 28.39 -23.26
C PRO A 125 -8.85 27.77 -22.06
N ARG A 126 -7.63 27.27 -22.28
CA ARG A 126 -6.76 26.75 -21.21
C ARG A 126 -6.31 27.88 -20.29
N THR A 127 -6.38 27.65 -18.98
CA THR A 127 -5.83 28.54 -17.96
C THR A 127 -4.31 28.39 -17.86
N ALA A 128 -3.65 29.32 -17.16
CA ALA A 128 -2.23 29.18 -16.82
C ALA A 128 -1.94 27.91 -15.98
N GLY A 129 -2.90 27.46 -15.16
CA GLY A 129 -2.81 26.22 -14.39
C GLY A 129 -2.84 24.97 -15.28
N ASP A 130 -3.73 24.93 -16.27
CA ASP A 130 -3.82 23.82 -17.23
C ASP A 130 -2.53 23.67 -18.04
N ILE A 131 -1.95 24.80 -18.48
CA ILE A 131 -0.68 24.84 -19.21
C ILE A 131 0.48 24.35 -18.32
N HIS A 132 0.48 24.72 -17.04
CA HIS A 132 1.50 24.29 -16.07
C HIS A 132 1.41 22.78 -15.78
N GLU A 133 0.23 22.23 -15.47
CA GLU A 133 0.06 20.78 -15.24
C GLU A 133 0.33 19.98 -16.52
N GLN A 134 -0.04 20.48 -17.71
CA GLN A 134 0.34 19.86 -18.98
C GLN A 134 1.88 19.81 -19.15
N ALA A 135 2.59 20.88 -18.78
CA ALA A 135 4.04 20.92 -18.81
C ALA A 135 4.67 19.94 -17.81
N LEU A 136 4.16 19.85 -16.57
CA LEU A 136 4.61 18.86 -15.57
C LEU A 136 4.40 17.42 -16.05
N ALA A 137 3.24 17.13 -16.63
CA ALA A 137 2.91 15.81 -17.15
C ALA A 137 3.82 15.39 -18.32
N LEU A 138 4.15 16.32 -19.23
CA LEU A 138 5.07 16.06 -20.34
C LEU A 138 6.55 16.00 -19.91
N ALA A 139 6.98 16.82 -18.95
CA ALA A 139 8.35 16.78 -18.43
C ALA A 139 8.68 15.42 -17.77
N HIS A 140 7.72 14.82 -17.07
CA HIS A 140 7.87 13.50 -16.46
C HIS A 140 8.12 12.38 -17.50
N PHE A 141 7.62 12.50 -18.74
CA PHE A 141 7.96 11.56 -19.82
C PHE A 141 9.48 11.49 -20.06
N GLY A 142 10.14 12.66 -20.06
CA GLY A 142 11.60 12.75 -20.22
C GLY A 142 12.35 12.07 -19.07
N ALA A 143 11.88 12.24 -17.83
CA ALA A 143 12.45 11.57 -16.67
C ALA A 143 12.31 10.03 -16.78
N LEU A 144 11.14 9.53 -17.19
CA LEU A 144 10.92 8.09 -17.43
C LEU A 144 11.82 7.54 -18.54
N ALA A 145 11.96 8.26 -19.66
CA ALA A 145 12.85 7.87 -20.76
C ALA A 145 14.33 7.84 -20.31
N ALA A 146 14.76 8.81 -19.50
CA ALA A 146 16.11 8.85 -18.91
C ALA A 146 16.36 7.64 -18.00
N VAL A 147 15.44 7.34 -17.08
CA VAL A 147 15.53 6.19 -16.17
C VAL A 147 15.55 4.88 -16.95
N ALA A 148 14.63 4.70 -17.91
CA ALA A 148 14.54 3.51 -18.74
C ALA A 148 15.84 3.24 -19.51
N ALA A 149 16.39 4.27 -20.18
CA ALA A 149 17.65 4.16 -20.92
C ALA A 149 18.84 3.90 -19.98
N ALA A 150 18.89 4.55 -18.81
CA ALA A 150 19.96 4.37 -17.83
C ALA A 150 19.96 2.94 -17.25
N ARG A 151 18.79 2.46 -16.80
CA ARG A 151 18.58 1.08 -16.31
C ARG A 151 18.82 0.02 -17.38
N ALA A 152 18.63 0.35 -18.67
CA ALA A 152 18.95 -0.52 -19.81
C ALA A 152 20.42 -0.43 -20.29
N GLY A 153 21.29 0.35 -19.62
CA GLY A 153 22.70 0.51 -19.99
C GLY A 153 22.96 1.43 -21.19
N VAL A 154 21.92 1.94 -21.84
CA VAL A 154 22.01 2.80 -23.03
C VAL A 154 22.66 4.13 -22.65
N SER A 155 23.74 4.49 -23.33
CA SER A 155 24.42 5.78 -23.09
C SER A 155 23.71 6.90 -23.85
N TYR A 156 23.40 8.01 -23.18
CA TYR A 156 22.64 9.13 -23.76
C TYR A 156 23.08 10.49 -23.23
N ARG A 157 22.60 11.55 -23.89
CA ARG A 157 22.58 12.93 -23.41
C ARG A 157 21.18 13.47 -23.65
N LEU A 158 20.47 13.84 -22.59
CA LEU A 158 19.10 14.33 -22.65
C LEU A 158 18.99 15.63 -21.82
N ARG A 159 18.13 16.55 -22.25
CA ARG A 159 17.75 17.72 -21.47
C ARG A 159 16.41 17.45 -20.82
N LEU A 160 16.36 17.55 -19.49
CA LEU A 160 15.17 17.45 -18.67
C LEU A 160 14.88 18.80 -18.03
N THR A 161 13.66 18.97 -17.52
CA THR A 161 13.24 20.19 -16.84
C THR A 161 12.94 19.85 -15.39
N ALA A 162 13.64 20.52 -14.46
CA ALA A 162 13.27 20.55 -13.05
C ALA A 162 12.13 21.56 -12.85
N HIS A 163 11.18 21.25 -11.99
CA HIS A 163 10.05 22.11 -11.65
C HIS A 163 9.97 22.30 -10.13
N ASP A 164 9.57 23.48 -9.68
CA ASP A 164 9.43 23.84 -8.26
C ASP A 164 10.70 23.57 -7.42
N GLY A 165 11.86 23.70 -8.07
CA GLY A 165 13.18 23.42 -7.49
C GLY A 165 13.60 21.95 -7.48
N VAL A 166 12.87 21.01 -8.10
CA VAL A 166 13.15 19.56 -8.07
C VAL A 166 13.08 18.89 -9.45
N LEU A 167 14.00 17.95 -9.70
CA LEU A 167 13.93 16.96 -10.78
C LEU A 167 13.90 15.55 -10.17
N THR A 168 12.70 14.94 -10.11
CA THR A 168 12.57 13.52 -9.76
C THR A 168 12.93 12.63 -10.95
N LEU A 169 13.78 11.62 -10.70
CA LEU A 169 14.02 10.51 -11.59
C LEU A 169 13.44 9.24 -10.95
N PRO A 170 12.23 8.79 -11.38
CA PRO A 170 11.51 7.68 -10.74
C PRO A 170 12.37 6.42 -10.56
N SER A 171 12.23 5.72 -9.43
CA SER A 171 13.06 4.59 -9.00
C SER A 171 14.57 4.85 -8.79
N LEU A 172 15.07 6.09 -8.96
CA LEU A 172 16.46 6.46 -8.70
C LEU A 172 16.58 7.41 -7.50
N GLY A 173 15.86 8.54 -7.54
CA GLY A 173 16.01 9.62 -6.57
C GLY A 173 15.56 10.97 -7.13
N ALA A 174 15.85 12.05 -6.43
CA ALA A 174 15.53 13.42 -6.84
C ALA A 174 16.74 14.34 -6.72
N LEU A 175 16.91 15.24 -7.71
CA LEU A 175 17.87 16.33 -7.67
C LEU A 175 17.16 17.62 -7.26
N ARG A 176 17.63 18.28 -6.20
CA ARG A 176 17.28 19.67 -5.88
C ARG A 176 18.06 20.61 -6.80
N THR A 177 17.35 21.54 -7.45
CA THR A 177 17.88 22.54 -8.37
C THR A 177 17.47 23.97 -8.00
N GLY A 178 16.89 24.17 -6.81
CA GLY A 178 16.38 25.44 -6.31
C GLY A 178 15.60 25.25 -5.02
N GLY A 179 14.95 26.31 -4.55
CA GLY A 179 13.93 26.24 -3.50
C GLY A 179 12.50 26.16 -4.07
N PRO A 180 11.48 26.00 -3.20
CA PRO A 180 10.09 26.07 -3.62
C PRO A 180 9.78 27.39 -4.33
N GLY A 181 8.99 27.34 -5.41
CA GLY A 181 8.68 28.51 -6.23
C GLY A 181 9.79 28.92 -7.22
N CYS A 182 10.94 28.21 -7.25
CA CYS A 182 11.85 28.31 -8.39
C CYS A 182 11.18 27.74 -9.65
N GLY A 183 11.01 28.58 -10.66
CA GLY A 183 10.45 28.19 -11.96
C GLY A 183 11.27 27.15 -12.71
N ALA A 184 10.71 26.68 -13.83
CA ALA A 184 11.28 25.61 -14.65
C ALA A 184 12.76 25.82 -15.01
N ARG A 185 13.62 24.85 -14.67
CA ARG A 185 15.08 24.91 -14.85
C ARG A 185 15.60 23.74 -15.66
N ASP A 186 16.30 24.02 -16.76
CA ASP A 186 16.94 23.01 -17.60
C ASP A 186 18.07 22.27 -16.87
N VAL A 187 18.03 20.95 -16.92
CA VAL A 187 19.07 20.03 -16.43
C VAL A 187 19.52 19.13 -17.58
N THR A 188 20.81 19.16 -17.93
CA THR A 188 21.37 18.19 -18.87
C THR A 188 21.76 16.93 -18.10
N VAL A 189 21.15 15.80 -18.43
CA VAL A 189 21.50 14.48 -17.88
C VAL A 189 22.29 13.68 -18.92
N VAL A 190 23.47 13.21 -18.53
CA VAL A 190 24.34 12.35 -19.34
C VAL A 190 24.47 11.00 -18.66
N HIS A 191 24.11 9.91 -19.35
CA HIS A 191 24.41 8.55 -18.90
C HIS A 191 25.56 7.95 -19.69
N ARG A 192 26.60 7.47 -19.00
CA ARG A 192 27.68 6.64 -19.56
C ARG A 192 28.18 5.64 -18.52
N ARG A 193 28.32 4.36 -18.89
CA ARG A 193 28.92 3.29 -18.06
C ARG A 193 28.34 3.22 -16.63
N GLY A 194 27.01 3.19 -16.47
CA GLY A 194 26.33 3.06 -15.18
C GLY A 194 26.32 4.33 -14.31
N ARG A 195 26.89 5.43 -14.81
CA ARG A 195 27.01 6.72 -14.12
C ARG A 195 26.17 7.78 -14.81
N LEU A 196 25.34 8.46 -14.02
CA LEU A 196 24.62 9.65 -14.43
C LEU A 196 25.41 10.90 -14.00
N THR A 197 25.44 11.90 -14.86
CA THR A 197 25.93 13.25 -14.55
C THR A 197 24.84 14.25 -14.88
N LEU A 198 24.36 14.97 -13.87
CA LEU A 198 23.28 15.95 -13.97
C LEU A 198 23.89 17.36 -13.87
N ARG A 199 23.56 18.21 -14.83
CA ARG A 199 24.16 19.55 -14.99
C ARG A 199 23.09 20.63 -15.07
N ALA A 200 23.04 21.51 -14.08
CA ALA A 200 22.22 22.72 -14.11
C ALA A 200 23.12 23.95 -14.31
N ARG A 201 22.70 24.94 -15.10
CA ARG A 201 23.51 26.13 -15.39
C ARG A 201 23.79 26.92 -14.10
N GLY A 202 25.06 27.04 -13.73
CA GLY A 202 25.52 27.76 -12.54
C GLY A 202 25.68 26.92 -11.28
N GLU A 203 25.32 25.63 -11.33
CA GLU A 203 25.53 24.68 -10.23
C GLU A 203 26.77 23.80 -10.48
N ALA A 204 27.21 23.07 -9.45
CA ALA A 204 28.18 21.99 -9.61
C ALA A 204 27.54 20.77 -10.33
N ASP A 205 28.36 20.03 -11.08
CA ASP A 205 27.98 18.74 -11.68
C ASP A 205 27.64 17.72 -10.59
N VAL A 206 26.38 17.24 -10.54
CA VAL A 206 25.98 16.17 -9.63
C VAL A 206 26.19 14.81 -10.31
N VAL A 207 26.93 13.92 -9.63
CA VAL A 207 27.31 12.61 -10.16
C VAL A 207 26.64 11.51 -9.36
N VAL A 208 25.81 10.71 -10.03
CA VAL A 208 24.98 9.65 -9.43
C VAL A 208 25.40 8.28 -9.99
N ARG A 209 25.48 7.28 -9.13
CA ARG A 209 25.78 5.86 -9.47
C ARG A 209 24.50 5.04 -9.29
N LEU A 210 24.12 4.25 -10.29
CA LEU A 210 22.92 3.39 -10.20
C LEU A 210 23.16 2.23 -9.24
N GLU A 211 22.22 2.00 -8.31
CA GLU A 211 22.21 0.83 -7.43
C GLU A 211 21.45 -0.34 -8.10
N SER A 212 21.51 -1.56 -7.55
CA SER A 212 20.81 -2.70 -8.14
C SER A 212 19.31 -2.68 -7.83
N GLY A 213 18.46 -2.86 -8.84
CA GLY A 213 17.00 -2.80 -8.70
C GLY A 213 16.46 -1.37 -8.69
N ALA A 214 16.38 -0.77 -7.51
CA ALA A 214 15.91 0.61 -7.28
C ALA A 214 16.92 1.37 -6.42
N GLY A 215 16.81 2.70 -6.37
CA GLY A 215 17.80 3.58 -5.75
C GLY A 215 18.96 3.95 -6.68
N ALA A 216 19.63 5.04 -6.34
CA ALA A 216 20.89 5.48 -6.93
C ALA A 216 21.60 6.45 -5.97
N TRP A 217 22.93 6.32 -5.82
CA TRP A 217 23.72 6.97 -4.77
C TRP A 217 24.56 8.16 -5.29
N SER A 218 24.80 9.15 -4.43
CA SER A 218 25.70 10.29 -4.66
C SER A 218 26.20 10.90 -3.34
N GLU A 219 27.40 11.47 -3.33
CA GLU A 219 27.94 12.31 -2.23
C GLU A 219 27.27 13.70 -2.17
N ALA A 220 26.62 14.14 -3.25
CA ALA A 220 26.16 15.51 -3.38
C ALA A 220 24.89 15.75 -2.53
N ALA A 221 24.93 16.66 -1.56
CA ALA A 221 23.79 17.06 -0.72
C ALA A 221 22.61 17.74 -1.48
N ALA A 222 22.70 17.84 -2.81
CA ALA A 222 21.58 18.19 -3.69
C ALA A 222 20.80 16.95 -4.18
N TRP A 223 21.27 15.73 -3.93
CA TRP A 223 20.65 14.48 -4.35
C TRP A 223 19.99 13.74 -3.18
N THR A 224 18.73 13.35 -3.34
CA THR A 224 17.99 12.50 -2.40
C THR A 224 17.78 11.13 -3.05
N PRO A 225 18.36 10.04 -2.52
CA PRO A 225 18.17 8.70 -3.07
C PRO A 225 16.77 8.15 -2.77
N ALA A 226 16.16 7.49 -3.76
CA ALA A 226 14.92 6.75 -3.57
C ALA A 226 15.16 5.55 -2.64
N TYR A 227 14.33 5.39 -1.61
CA TYR A 227 14.54 4.38 -0.58
C TYR A 227 13.90 3.03 -0.93
N THR A 228 14.46 1.94 -0.40
CA THR A 228 13.84 0.61 -0.45
C THR A 228 13.92 -0.07 0.91
N LEU A 229 12.85 -0.79 1.26
CA LEU A 229 12.85 -1.76 2.33
C LEU A 229 13.30 -3.13 1.77
N PRO A 230 13.97 -3.99 2.56
CA PRO A 230 14.34 -5.34 2.13
C PRO A 230 13.13 -6.15 1.63
N GLY A 231 13.34 -7.10 0.71
CA GLY A 231 12.27 -7.99 0.27
C GLY A 231 11.71 -8.83 1.44
N LEU A 232 10.40 -9.10 1.45
CA LEU A 232 9.72 -9.87 2.52
C LEU A 232 10.25 -11.30 2.70
N LEU A 233 10.88 -11.87 1.66
CA LEU A 233 11.55 -13.16 1.69
C LEU A 233 13.01 -13.03 1.22
N PRO A 234 13.93 -13.88 1.71
CA PRO A 234 15.29 -13.98 1.16
C PRO A 234 15.26 -14.16 -0.38
N GLY A 235 16.00 -13.32 -1.10
CA GLY A 235 16.04 -13.35 -2.58
C GLY A 235 14.79 -12.81 -3.29
N SER A 236 13.79 -12.29 -2.56
CA SER A 236 12.71 -11.49 -3.16
C SER A 236 13.18 -10.04 -3.43
N ALA A 237 12.50 -9.34 -4.33
CA ALA A 237 12.86 -7.97 -4.68
C ALA A 237 12.67 -7.00 -3.49
N PRO A 238 13.54 -5.99 -3.32
CA PRO A 238 13.29 -4.87 -2.40
C PRO A 238 11.97 -4.18 -2.71
N VAL A 239 11.32 -3.64 -1.68
CA VAL A 239 10.07 -2.89 -1.80
C VAL A 239 10.39 -1.40 -1.75
N PRO A 240 10.21 -0.64 -2.84
CA PRO A 240 10.36 0.82 -2.84
C PRO A 240 9.46 1.47 -1.78
N LEU A 241 10.05 2.36 -0.99
CA LEU A 241 9.35 3.28 -0.11
C LEU A 241 9.36 4.63 -0.82
N ASP A 242 8.33 4.85 -1.65
CA ASP A 242 8.32 5.91 -2.65
C ASP A 242 7.77 7.21 -2.04
N ASP A 243 8.67 8.02 -1.51
CA ASP A 243 8.42 9.37 -1.01
C ASP A 243 8.76 10.46 -2.06
N LEU A 244 9.20 10.10 -3.27
CA LEU A 244 9.72 11.05 -4.26
C LEU A 244 8.85 11.20 -5.52
N ASP A 245 8.07 10.19 -5.90
CA ASP A 245 7.33 10.24 -7.16
C ASP A 245 6.21 11.33 -7.14
N PRO A 246 6.12 12.19 -8.16
CA PRO A 246 5.12 13.28 -8.23
C PRO A 246 3.66 12.82 -8.40
N TYR A 247 3.40 11.54 -8.66
CA TYR A 247 2.07 10.94 -8.86
C TYR A 247 1.73 9.87 -7.80
N ARG A 248 2.57 9.70 -6.76
CA ARG A 248 2.36 8.77 -5.63
C ARG A 248 1.00 8.93 -4.95
N THR A 249 0.55 10.17 -4.78
CA THR A 249 -0.81 10.55 -4.36
C THR A 249 -1.60 11.21 -5.48
N ALA A 250 -2.94 11.24 -5.37
CA ALA A 250 -3.78 11.98 -6.30
C ALA A 250 -3.52 13.50 -6.23
N ARG A 251 -3.41 14.15 -7.41
CA ARG A 251 -3.26 15.60 -7.61
C ARG A 251 -4.62 16.26 -7.81
N GLY A 252 -4.80 17.48 -7.31
CA GLY A 252 -5.91 18.39 -7.65
C GLY A 252 -7.34 17.93 -7.32
N GLY A 253 -7.54 16.75 -6.74
CA GLY A 253 -8.87 16.21 -6.40
C GLY A 253 -9.12 16.16 -4.87
N PRO A 254 -10.39 16.04 -4.44
CA PRO A 254 -10.72 15.79 -3.04
C PRO A 254 -10.02 14.50 -2.55
N ARG A 255 -9.20 14.62 -1.50
CA ARG A 255 -8.71 13.46 -0.76
C ARG A 255 -9.86 12.93 0.11
N PRO A 256 -10.03 11.61 0.27
CA PRO A 256 -10.90 11.08 1.31
C PRO A 256 -10.43 11.60 2.68
N ASP A 257 -11.35 12.04 3.53
CA ASP A 257 -11.04 12.68 4.83
C ASP A 257 -10.21 11.80 5.78
N THR A 258 -10.13 10.51 5.47
CA THR A 258 -9.40 9.47 6.21
C THR A 258 -7.95 9.26 5.72
N LEU A 259 -7.52 9.92 4.64
CA LEU A 259 -6.15 9.83 4.10
C LEU A 259 -5.41 11.15 4.27
N SER A 260 -4.36 11.12 5.09
CA SER A 260 -3.39 12.20 5.20
C SER A 260 -2.71 12.53 3.86
N GLY A 261 -2.04 13.69 3.82
CA GLY A 261 -1.09 13.99 2.74
C GLY A 261 0.10 13.02 2.70
N PRO A 262 0.87 13.00 1.60
CA PRO A 262 2.14 12.29 1.56
C PRO A 262 3.08 12.85 2.62
N ALA A 263 3.95 12.00 3.16
CA ALA A 263 5.11 12.42 3.94
C ALA A 263 6.37 12.42 3.06
N ASP A 264 7.28 13.34 3.34
CA ASP A 264 8.67 13.29 2.90
C ASP A 264 9.48 12.77 4.10
N LEU A 265 10.34 11.76 3.92
CA LEU A 265 10.93 11.03 5.06
C LEU A 265 12.36 11.43 5.37
N ASP A 266 12.65 11.70 6.65
CA ASP A 266 14.01 11.85 7.14
C ASP A 266 14.69 10.50 7.46
N GLU A 267 15.92 10.56 7.96
CA GLU A 267 16.73 9.37 8.29
C GLU A 267 16.24 8.63 9.55
N ALA A 268 15.54 9.29 10.47
CA ALA A 268 14.89 8.65 11.62
C ALA A 268 13.58 7.96 11.20
N ASP A 269 12.78 8.60 10.33
CA ASP A 269 11.61 7.99 9.71
C ASP A 269 11.98 6.73 8.93
N ARG A 270 12.99 6.81 8.05
CA ARG A 270 13.47 5.67 7.24
C ARG A 270 13.91 4.51 8.13
N LYS A 271 14.57 4.79 9.26
CA LYS A 271 14.90 3.80 10.31
C LYS A 271 13.66 3.22 11.00
N HIS A 272 12.64 4.02 11.30
CA HIS A 272 11.40 3.54 11.90
C HIS A 272 10.60 2.63 10.95
N TRP A 273 10.51 2.99 9.66
CA TRP A 273 9.97 2.12 8.62
C TRP A 273 10.73 0.80 8.51
N LEU A 274 12.07 0.83 8.49
CA LEU A 274 12.89 -0.39 8.43
C LEU A 274 12.72 -1.29 9.67
N HIS A 275 12.67 -0.70 10.86
CA HIS A 275 12.47 -1.42 12.12
C HIS A 275 11.10 -2.12 12.16
N THR A 276 10.02 -1.40 11.84
CA THR A 276 8.66 -1.94 11.84
C THR A 276 8.45 -2.97 10.72
N TRP A 277 9.04 -2.73 9.55
CA TRP A 277 9.05 -3.67 8.43
C TRP A 277 9.72 -5.01 8.76
N SER A 278 10.84 -5.01 9.48
CA SER A 278 11.71 -6.19 9.65
C SER A 278 11.02 -7.43 10.25
N GLY A 279 9.96 -7.26 11.06
CA GLY A 279 9.18 -8.39 11.59
C GLY A 279 7.97 -8.82 10.74
N THR A 280 7.66 -8.07 9.67
CA THR A 280 6.37 -8.15 8.96
C THR A 280 6.16 -9.49 8.25
N ALA A 281 7.22 -10.07 7.68
CA ALA A 281 7.13 -11.38 7.02
C ALA A 281 6.73 -12.50 8.00
N ALA A 282 7.32 -12.50 9.20
CA ALA A 282 6.96 -13.46 10.26
C ALA A 282 5.54 -13.23 10.78
N ALA A 283 5.12 -11.97 10.94
CA ALA A 283 3.75 -11.63 11.32
C ALA A 283 2.69 -11.97 10.25
N LEU A 284 3.03 -11.86 8.96
CA LEU A 284 2.20 -12.39 7.86
C LEU A 284 2.11 -13.91 7.93
N GLY A 285 3.21 -14.58 8.27
CA GLY A 285 3.29 -16.04 8.45
C GLY A 285 2.34 -16.60 9.53
N THR A 286 2.11 -15.88 10.64
CA THR A 286 1.10 -16.32 11.64
C THR A 286 -0.34 -16.28 11.13
N GLY A 287 -0.58 -15.54 10.04
CA GLY A 287 -1.82 -15.55 9.27
C GLY A 287 -1.92 -16.66 8.21
N GLY A 288 -0.95 -17.58 8.15
CA GLY A 288 -0.85 -18.62 7.13
C GLY A 288 -0.13 -18.15 5.86
N GLU A 289 0.59 -19.08 5.21
CA GLU A 289 1.51 -18.81 4.09
C GLU A 289 0.89 -17.98 2.96
N ARG A 290 -0.41 -18.18 2.68
CA ARG A 290 -1.16 -17.41 1.68
C ARG A 290 -1.03 -15.90 1.87
N ARG A 291 -0.96 -15.39 3.10
CA ARG A 291 -0.85 -13.94 3.38
C ARG A 291 0.54 -13.38 3.05
N LEU A 292 1.58 -14.18 3.27
CA LEU A 292 2.94 -13.86 2.86
C LEU A 292 3.09 -13.96 1.33
N ALA A 293 2.52 -14.99 0.70
CA ALA A 293 2.51 -15.17 -0.75
C ALA A 293 1.71 -14.08 -1.49
N GLU A 294 0.54 -13.69 -0.98
CA GLU A 294 -0.24 -12.53 -1.45
C GLU A 294 0.60 -11.25 -1.39
N SER A 295 1.29 -11.02 -0.28
CA SER A 295 2.13 -9.82 -0.08
C SER A 295 3.35 -9.78 -1.02
N VAL A 296 4.10 -10.88 -1.12
CA VAL A 296 5.26 -11.00 -2.02
C VAL A 296 4.86 -10.87 -3.50
N THR A 297 3.67 -11.35 -3.86
CA THR A 297 3.20 -11.36 -5.25
C THR A 297 2.62 -10.01 -5.67
N LEU A 298 1.88 -9.31 -4.81
CA LEU A 298 1.02 -8.18 -5.17
C LEU A 298 1.58 -6.81 -4.73
N LEU A 299 2.41 -6.74 -3.69
CA LEU A 299 3.05 -5.48 -3.30
C LEU A 299 4.08 -5.06 -4.36
N ARG A 300 4.07 -3.77 -4.70
CA ARG A 300 4.99 -3.15 -5.68
C ARG A 300 5.71 -1.94 -5.13
N CYS A 301 5.07 -1.17 -4.26
CA CYS A 301 5.71 -0.12 -3.45
C CYS A 301 4.84 0.23 -2.24
N LEU A 302 5.46 0.94 -1.28
CA LEU A 302 4.80 1.61 -0.18
C LEU A 302 4.90 3.13 -0.41
N VAL A 303 3.83 3.88 -0.17
CA VAL A 303 3.83 5.35 -0.19
C VAL A 303 3.65 5.87 1.23
N PRO A 304 4.64 6.60 1.78
CA PRO A 304 4.49 7.18 3.10
C PRO A 304 3.43 8.28 3.14
N LEU A 305 2.51 8.18 4.10
CA LEU A 305 1.56 9.22 4.45
C LEU A 305 1.91 9.81 5.82
N ALA A 306 1.59 11.09 6.03
CA ALA A 306 1.70 11.72 7.33
C ALA A 306 0.73 11.07 8.34
N VAL A 307 1.07 11.10 9.63
CA VAL A 307 0.17 10.64 10.69
C VAL A 307 -1.02 11.62 10.81
N PRO A 308 -2.29 11.14 10.91
CA PRO A 308 -3.45 12.04 11.04
C PRO A 308 -3.36 12.96 12.28
N PRO A 309 -3.73 14.25 12.19
CA PRO A 309 -3.76 15.14 13.34
C PRO A 309 -4.63 14.60 14.49
N GLY A 310 -4.12 14.68 15.73
CA GLY A 310 -4.80 14.13 16.92
C GLY A 310 -4.56 12.64 17.18
N SER A 311 -3.75 11.96 16.37
CA SER A 311 -3.33 10.58 16.61
C SER A 311 -2.48 10.46 17.88
N VAL A 312 -2.99 9.77 18.90
CA VAL A 312 -2.22 9.44 20.11
C VAL A 312 -1.38 8.17 19.88
N PRO A 313 -0.08 8.14 20.21
CA PRO A 313 0.72 6.90 20.15
C PRO A 313 0.06 5.77 20.95
N GLY A 314 -0.14 4.61 20.30
CA GLY A 314 -0.84 3.46 20.88
C GLY A 314 -2.38 3.54 20.86
N GLY A 315 -2.97 4.65 20.41
CA GLY A 315 -4.42 4.79 20.24
C GLY A 315 -4.96 4.06 19.00
N THR A 316 -6.18 3.53 19.08
CA THR A 316 -6.82 2.75 18.01
C THR A 316 -7.23 3.55 16.77
N GLY A 317 -7.08 4.89 16.78
CA GLY A 317 -7.37 5.78 15.66
C GLY A 317 -6.14 6.42 15.00
N GLY A 318 -4.92 5.96 15.33
CA GLY A 318 -3.67 6.68 15.00
C GLY A 318 -2.98 6.31 13.68
N SER A 319 -3.63 5.62 12.75
CA SER A 319 -3.03 5.18 11.48
C SER A 319 -4.00 5.38 10.32
N CYS A 320 -3.48 5.86 9.18
CA CYS A 320 -4.19 5.87 7.91
C CYS A 320 -3.49 4.94 6.92
N SER A 321 -4.28 4.16 6.19
CA SER A 321 -3.83 3.40 5.02
C SER A 321 -4.87 3.47 3.91
N GLY A 322 -4.43 3.21 2.69
CA GLY A 322 -5.32 3.10 1.55
C GLY A 322 -4.61 2.57 0.31
N THR A 323 -5.42 2.25 -0.68
CA THR A 323 -5.00 1.78 -2.00
C THR A 323 -5.74 2.55 -3.09
N ARG A 324 -5.14 2.60 -4.29
CA ARG A 324 -5.67 3.34 -5.43
C ARG A 324 -5.90 2.37 -6.58
N ARG A 325 -7.13 2.32 -7.10
CA ARG A 325 -7.52 1.43 -8.21
C ARG A 325 -6.63 1.63 -9.44
N GLU A 326 -6.23 2.88 -9.70
CA GLU A 326 -5.32 3.20 -10.81
C GLU A 326 -3.85 2.82 -10.59
N ALA A 327 -3.43 2.52 -9.34
CA ALA A 327 -2.03 2.30 -8.96
C ALA A 327 -1.87 0.93 -8.28
N PHE A 328 -2.22 -0.12 -9.03
CA PHE A 328 -2.23 -1.50 -8.55
C PHE A 328 -0.90 -1.92 -7.89
N GLY A 329 -0.97 -2.38 -6.64
CA GLY A 329 0.19 -2.82 -5.86
C GLY A 329 0.93 -1.71 -5.09
N ALA A 330 0.51 -0.44 -5.20
CA ALA A 330 0.95 0.61 -4.29
C ALA A 330 0.08 0.64 -3.03
N VAL A 331 0.69 0.41 -1.87
CA VAL A 331 0.03 0.57 -0.57
C VAL A 331 0.43 1.92 0.03
N LEU A 332 -0.52 2.82 0.21
CA LEU A 332 -0.32 4.10 0.87
C LEU A 332 -0.56 3.91 2.37
N SER A 333 0.36 4.35 3.24
CA SER A 333 0.22 4.17 4.69
C SER A 333 1.05 5.18 5.49
N SER A 334 0.55 5.62 6.64
CA SER A 334 1.41 6.09 7.73
C SER A 334 2.19 4.92 8.32
N ALA A 335 3.35 5.16 8.93
CA ALA A 335 4.20 4.10 9.49
C ALA A 335 3.44 3.23 10.53
N PRO A 336 3.27 1.91 10.33
CA PRO A 336 2.56 1.07 11.27
C PRO A 336 3.42 0.77 12.51
N ALA A 337 2.93 1.12 13.71
CA ALA A 337 3.70 1.10 14.95
C ALA A 337 4.28 -0.27 15.39
N THR A 338 3.89 -1.39 14.75
CA THR A 338 4.47 -2.73 14.98
C THR A 338 4.41 -3.56 13.71
N ALA A 339 5.27 -4.57 13.60
CA ALA A 339 5.23 -5.57 12.51
C ALA A 339 3.86 -6.27 12.37
N THR A 340 3.16 -6.53 13.47
CA THR A 340 1.80 -7.13 13.43
C THR A 340 0.76 -6.15 12.89
N ALA A 341 0.88 -4.85 13.22
CA ALA A 341 0.06 -3.81 12.61
C ALA A 341 0.38 -3.68 11.11
N PHE A 342 1.65 -3.72 10.73
CA PHE A 342 2.10 -3.68 9.34
C PHE A 342 1.54 -4.85 8.52
N ALA A 343 1.64 -6.08 9.04
CA ALA A 343 1.06 -7.27 8.43
C ALA A 343 -0.46 -7.15 8.26
N ALA A 344 -1.17 -6.61 9.26
CA ALA A 344 -2.61 -6.34 9.15
C ALA A 344 -2.93 -5.27 8.09
N THR A 345 -2.16 -4.18 8.01
CA THR A 345 -2.31 -3.17 6.94
C THR A 345 -2.12 -3.80 5.56
N LEU A 346 -1.08 -4.61 5.35
CA LEU A 346 -0.87 -5.31 4.08
C LEU A 346 -2.05 -6.25 3.74
N VAL A 347 -2.52 -7.07 4.69
CA VAL A 347 -3.68 -7.96 4.48
C VAL A 347 -4.93 -7.17 4.10
N HIS A 348 -5.17 -6.01 4.73
CA HIS A 348 -6.29 -5.11 4.44
C HIS A 348 -6.21 -4.55 3.01
N GLU A 349 -5.10 -3.89 2.68
CA GLU A 349 -4.94 -3.14 1.45
C GLU A 349 -4.76 -4.04 0.22
N ILE A 350 -4.17 -5.23 0.40
CA ILE A 350 -4.08 -6.23 -0.67
C ILE A 350 -5.48 -6.80 -1.01
N GLN A 351 -6.41 -6.87 -0.06
CA GLN A 351 -7.80 -7.26 -0.39
C GLN A 351 -8.49 -6.18 -1.25
N HIS A 352 -8.34 -4.90 -0.92
CA HIS A 352 -8.82 -3.81 -1.78
C HIS A 352 -8.17 -3.85 -3.17
N THR A 353 -6.85 -4.04 -3.24
CA THR A 353 -6.09 -4.20 -4.49
C THR A 353 -6.64 -5.35 -5.36
N LYS A 354 -6.90 -6.52 -4.76
CA LYS A 354 -7.47 -7.69 -5.45
C LYS A 354 -8.90 -7.45 -5.93
N LEU A 355 -9.76 -6.86 -5.10
CA LEU A 355 -11.16 -6.63 -5.43
C LEU A 355 -11.34 -5.49 -6.43
N ALA A 356 -10.49 -4.45 -6.39
CA ALA A 356 -10.43 -3.42 -7.41
C ALA A 356 -10.12 -4.01 -8.79
N ALA A 357 -9.05 -4.80 -8.92
CA ALA A 357 -8.69 -5.45 -10.18
C ALA A 357 -9.74 -6.47 -10.66
N LEU A 358 -10.39 -7.19 -9.74
CA LEU A 358 -11.54 -8.04 -10.09
C LEU A 358 -12.71 -7.21 -10.65
N GLY A 359 -12.97 -6.04 -10.06
CA GLY A 359 -13.98 -5.07 -10.52
C GLY A 359 -13.61 -4.32 -11.80
N ASP A 360 -12.35 -4.29 -12.20
CA ASP A 360 -11.90 -3.88 -13.54
C ASP A 360 -12.13 -4.98 -14.59
N MET A 361 -11.98 -6.25 -14.20
CA MET A 361 -12.17 -7.40 -15.10
C MET A 361 -13.62 -7.88 -15.23
N THR A 362 -14.48 -7.62 -14.23
CA THR A 362 -15.90 -8.01 -14.27
C THR A 362 -16.78 -7.17 -13.35
N ALA A 363 -17.96 -6.79 -13.82
CA ALA A 363 -18.99 -6.19 -12.98
C ALA A 363 -19.49 -7.20 -11.93
N LEU A 364 -19.39 -6.83 -10.65
CA LEU A 364 -19.95 -7.59 -9.53
C LEU A 364 -21.33 -7.06 -9.10
N HIS A 365 -21.60 -5.78 -9.28
CA HIS A 365 -22.93 -5.19 -9.05
C HIS A 365 -23.20 -4.01 -10.01
N HIS A 366 -24.47 -3.61 -10.07
CA HIS A 366 -24.94 -2.39 -10.73
C HIS A 366 -25.40 -1.31 -9.74
N ALA A 367 -25.27 -1.56 -8.42
CA ALA A 367 -25.68 -0.64 -7.37
C ALA A 367 -25.02 0.75 -7.52
N GLY A 368 -25.85 1.80 -7.42
CA GLY A 368 -25.43 3.18 -7.61
C GLY A 368 -24.55 3.76 -6.48
N PRO A 369 -23.96 4.95 -6.70
CA PRO A 369 -23.01 5.57 -5.77
C PRO A 369 -23.63 6.18 -4.50
N ALA A 370 -24.94 5.97 -4.26
CA ALA A 370 -25.65 6.61 -3.17
C ALA A 370 -25.20 6.05 -1.80
N PRO A 371 -24.68 6.88 -0.87
CA PRO A 371 -24.28 6.42 0.46
C PRO A 371 -25.53 6.10 1.30
N ARG A 372 -25.75 4.82 1.60
CA ARG A 372 -26.98 4.32 2.28
C ARG A 372 -26.71 3.24 3.33
N HIS A 373 -25.60 2.52 3.25
CA HIS A 373 -25.37 1.34 4.08
C HIS A 373 -24.57 1.67 5.35
N PHE A 374 -25.02 1.16 6.51
CA PHE A 374 -24.23 1.17 7.73
C PHE A 374 -22.96 0.31 7.59
N ALA A 375 -21.83 0.82 8.09
CA ALA A 375 -20.60 0.06 8.28
C ALA A 375 -20.06 0.28 9.70
N PRO A 376 -19.84 -0.76 10.53
CA PRO A 376 -19.34 -0.62 11.91
C PRO A 376 -18.01 0.12 12.10
N TRP A 377 -17.27 0.39 11.03
CA TRP A 377 -15.94 1.02 11.05
C TRP A 377 -15.94 2.47 10.54
N ARG A 378 -17.08 3.05 10.10
CA ARG A 378 -17.18 4.46 9.68
C ARG A 378 -18.50 5.09 10.15
N PRO A 379 -18.52 6.35 10.66
CA PRO A 379 -19.75 6.97 11.18
C PRO A 379 -20.77 7.40 10.11
N ASP A 380 -20.36 7.57 8.86
CA ASP A 380 -21.21 7.91 7.71
C ASP A 380 -21.80 6.68 6.99
N PRO A 381 -22.87 6.85 6.19
CA PRO A 381 -23.38 5.81 5.31
C PRO A 381 -22.40 5.53 4.15
N ARG A 382 -22.27 4.26 3.77
CA ARG A 382 -21.41 3.80 2.67
C ARG A 382 -22.22 3.58 1.39
N PRO A 383 -21.66 3.83 0.20
CA PRO A 383 -22.19 3.27 -1.05
C PRO A 383 -21.95 1.75 -1.09
N TYR A 384 -22.64 1.02 -1.97
CA TYR A 384 -22.60 -0.45 -1.98
C TYR A 384 -21.18 -1.02 -2.22
N ASP A 385 -20.45 -0.52 -3.23
CA ASP A 385 -19.03 -0.87 -3.44
C ASP A 385 -18.22 -0.58 -2.17
N GLY A 386 -18.36 0.61 -1.60
CA GLY A 386 -17.70 1.02 -0.36
C GLY A 386 -18.06 0.21 0.89
N LEU A 387 -19.11 -0.62 0.84
CA LEU A 387 -19.46 -1.62 1.84
C LEU A 387 -18.83 -2.99 1.50
N LEU A 388 -18.97 -3.45 0.25
CA LEU A 388 -18.42 -4.71 -0.26
C LEU A 388 -16.90 -4.76 -0.11
N GLN A 389 -16.22 -3.68 -0.47
CA GLN A 389 -14.78 -3.45 -0.27
C GLN A 389 -14.37 -3.67 1.19
N GLY A 390 -15.04 -2.99 2.12
CA GLY A 390 -14.71 -3.08 3.54
C GLY A 390 -15.04 -4.45 4.13
N ALA A 391 -16.17 -5.06 3.75
CA ALA A 391 -16.50 -6.42 4.17
C ALA A 391 -15.45 -7.44 3.70
N TYR A 392 -14.96 -7.31 2.46
CA TYR A 392 -13.92 -8.20 1.91
C TYR A 392 -12.57 -8.04 2.63
N SER A 393 -12.13 -6.80 2.90
CA SER A 393 -10.88 -6.58 3.65
C SER A 393 -10.99 -7.02 5.11
N HIS A 394 -12.11 -6.75 5.77
CA HIS A 394 -12.34 -7.12 7.17
C HIS A 394 -12.51 -8.63 7.35
N LEU A 395 -13.08 -9.35 6.37
CA LEU A 395 -13.18 -10.81 6.40
C LEU A 395 -11.81 -11.49 6.32
N ALA A 396 -10.89 -10.95 5.49
CA ALA A 396 -9.51 -11.42 5.45
C ALA A 396 -8.75 -11.14 6.76
N LEU A 397 -9.07 -10.04 7.45
CA LEU A 397 -8.50 -9.75 8.77
C LEU A 397 -9.06 -10.65 9.87
N ALA A 398 -10.34 -11.04 9.81
CA ALA A 398 -10.91 -12.04 10.70
C ALA A 398 -10.18 -13.40 10.56
N ASP A 399 -9.95 -13.87 9.33
CA ASP A 399 -9.16 -15.08 9.02
C ASP A 399 -7.68 -14.95 9.49
N PHE A 400 -7.02 -13.84 9.18
CA PHE A 400 -5.64 -13.56 9.60
C PHE A 400 -5.47 -13.60 11.13
N PHE A 401 -6.36 -12.93 11.87
CA PHE A 401 -6.28 -12.87 13.33
C PHE A 401 -6.74 -14.18 14.01
N GLN A 402 -7.64 -14.97 13.41
CA GLN A 402 -7.96 -16.31 13.93
C GLN A 402 -6.73 -17.22 13.87
N ARG A 403 -6.08 -17.32 12.71
CA ARG A 403 -4.86 -18.11 12.50
C ARG A 403 -3.73 -17.65 13.42
N SER A 404 -3.59 -16.34 13.58
CA SER A 404 -2.59 -15.75 14.49
C SER A 404 -2.90 -16.06 15.97
N ALA A 405 -4.17 -16.16 16.37
CA ALA A 405 -4.54 -16.54 17.73
C ALA A 405 -4.30 -18.03 18.00
N LEU A 406 -4.68 -18.90 17.05
CA LEU A 406 -4.48 -20.34 17.11
C LEU A 406 -2.98 -20.72 17.12
N SER A 407 -2.17 -20.02 16.33
CA SER A 407 -0.71 -20.22 16.26
C SER A 407 0.07 -19.55 17.41
N ALA A 408 -0.55 -18.65 18.19
CA ALA A 408 0.15 -17.92 19.24
C ALA A 408 0.38 -18.79 20.48
N THR A 409 1.66 -18.99 20.84
CA THR A 409 2.07 -19.66 22.09
C THR A 409 1.90 -18.76 23.31
N LEU A 410 2.28 -17.47 23.20
CA LEU A 410 2.16 -16.49 24.29
C LEU A 410 0.72 -16.00 24.47
N THR A 411 0.18 -16.17 25.68
CA THR A 411 -1.22 -15.81 26.05
C THR A 411 -1.56 -14.36 25.68
N THR A 412 -0.67 -13.40 25.94
CA THR A 412 -0.90 -11.98 25.61
C THR A 412 -1.07 -11.72 24.11
N ARG A 413 -0.33 -12.44 23.26
CA ARG A 413 -0.47 -12.36 21.79
C ARG A 413 -1.74 -13.07 21.33
N ARG A 414 -2.07 -14.22 21.93
CA ARG A 414 -3.30 -14.99 21.67
C ARG A 414 -4.56 -14.18 21.97
N ASP A 415 -4.64 -13.55 23.15
CA ASP A 415 -5.77 -12.72 23.56
C ASP A 415 -5.92 -11.45 22.70
N ALA A 416 -4.79 -10.81 22.35
CA ALA A 416 -4.81 -9.67 21.44
C ALA A 416 -5.33 -10.07 20.04
N ALA A 417 -4.86 -11.20 19.50
CA ALA A 417 -5.34 -11.72 18.23
C ALA A 417 -6.83 -12.13 18.29
N TRP A 418 -7.29 -12.80 19.35
CA TRP A 418 -8.70 -13.11 19.55
C TRP A 418 -9.59 -11.86 19.67
N ALA A 419 -9.09 -10.78 20.29
CA ALA A 419 -9.81 -9.50 20.34
C ALA A 419 -9.99 -8.88 18.94
N GLN A 420 -8.95 -8.92 18.10
CA GLN A 420 -9.06 -8.42 16.74
C GLN A 420 -9.94 -9.32 15.86
N HIS A 421 -9.78 -10.65 15.92
CA HIS A 421 -10.64 -11.59 15.21
C HIS A 421 -12.12 -11.38 15.55
N ALA A 422 -12.48 -11.38 16.84
CA ALA A 422 -13.85 -11.20 17.29
C ALA A 422 -14.44 -9.87 16.81
N ARG A 423 -13.64 -8.80 16.85
CA ARG A 423 -14.02 -7.49 16.31
C ARG A 423 -14.31 -7.59 14.81
N TYR A 424 -13.36 -8.05 14.00
CA TYR A 424 -13.54 -8.12 12.54
C TYR A 424 -14.68 -9.06 12.13
N GLN A 425 -14.83 -10.21 12.77
CA GLN A 425 -15.95 -11.13 12.55
C GLN A 425 -17.29 -10.45 12.83
N ALA A 426 -17.47 -9.85 14.02
CA ALA A 426 -18.72 -9.16 14.36
C ALA A 426 -19.00 -7.97 13.43
N GLN A 427 -17.95 -7.26 12.97
CA GLN A 427 -18.10 -6.16 12.01
C GLN A 427 -18.55 -6.65 10.63
N VAL A 428 -18.07 -7.80 10.15
CA VAL A 428 -18.48 -8.41 8.87
C VAL A 428 -19.90 -8.98 8.95
N GLY A 429 -20.23 -9.71 10.02
CA GLY A 429 -21.57 -10.26 10.23
C GLY A 429 -22.67 -9.19 10.29
N ALA A 430 -22.33 -7.98 10.72
CA ALA A 430 -23.24 -6.83 10.77
C ALA A 430 -23.54 -6.17 9.41
N VAL A 431 -22.81 -6.53 8.35
CA VAL A 431 -22.96 -5.96 6.99
C VAL A 431 -23.28 -7.00 5.92
N LEU A 432 -22.88 -8.27 6.10
CA LEU A 432 -23.15 -9.35 5.15
C LEU A 432 -24.64 -9.43 4.71
N PRO A 433 -25.66 -9.33 5.60
CA PRO A 433 -27.06 -9.36 5.18
C PRO A 433 -27.44 -8.25 4.18
N ALA A 434 -26.81 -7.08 4.26
CA ALA A 434 -27.05 -5.96 3.34
C ALA A 434 -26.33 -6.14 1.99
N LEU A 435 -25.26 -6.94 1.94
CA LEU A 435 -24.63 -7.37 0.69
C LEU A 435 -25.45 -8.49 0.04
N VAL A 436 -25.73 -9.56 0.79
CA VAL A 436 -26.49 -10.72 0.33
C VAL A 436 -27.88 -10.32 -0.18
N GLY A 437 -28.60 -9.47 0.55
CA GLY A 437 -29.95 -9.01 0.20
C GLY A 437 -30.05 -8.00 -0.95
N SER A 438 -28.94 -7.62 -1.60
CA SER A 438 -28.99 -6.68 -2.72
C SER A 438 -29.51 -7.33 -4.00
N SER A 439 -30.49 -6.67 -4.62
CA SER A 439 -30.99 -6.93 -5.98
C SER A 439 -29.95 -6.68 -7.06
N ASP A 440 -28.97 -5.82 -6.78
CA ASP A 440 -28.12 -5.21 -7.80
C ASP A 440 -26.87 -6.04 -8.10
N LEU A 441 -26.71 -7.19 -7.44
CA LEU A 441 -25.60 -8.12 -7.65
C LEU A 441 -25.74 -8.84 -9.00
N THR A 442 -24.66 -8.88 -9.79
CA THR A 442 -24.60 -9.73 -10.98
C THR A 442 -24.49 -11.20 -10.58
N VAL A 443 -24.72 -12.14 -11.51
CA VAL A 443 -24.52 -13.60 -11.25
C VAL A 443 -23.09 -13.89 -10.73
N ARG A 444 -22.09 -13.12 -11.16
CA ARG A 444 -20.69 -13.23 -10.69
C ARG A 444 -20.52 -12.61 -9.30
N GLY A 445 -21.15 -11.45 -9.03
CA GLY A 445 -21.14 -10.84 -7.71
C GLY A 445 -21.88 -11.66 -6.66
N ARG A 446 -23.00 -12.29 -7.02
CA ARG A 446 -23.75 -13.25 -6.21
C ARG A 446 -22.81 -14.34 -5.72
N ARG A 447 -22.21 -15.12 -6.63
CA ARG A 447 -21.22 -16.16 -6.32
C ARG A 447 -20.03 -15.65 -5.48
N PHE A 448 -19.60 -14.41 -5.67
CA PHE A 448 -18.53 -13.81 -4.88
C PHE A 448 -18.95 -13.51 -3.43
N VAL A 449 -20.13 -12.91 -3.23
CA VAL A 449 -20.70 -12.61 -1.90
C VAL A 449 -21.10 -13.90 -1.18
N ASP A 450 -21.66 -14.88 -1.88
CA ASP A 450 -22.01 -16.17 -1.30
C ASP A 450 -20.74 -16.90 -0.80
N ARG A 451 -19.64 -16.86 -1.57
CA ARG A 451 -18.34 -17.37 -1.11
C ARG A 451 -17.73 -16.55 0.05
N MET A 452 -18.09 -15.28 0.23
CA MET A 452 -17.77 -14.52 1.45
C MET A 452 -18.58 -15.00 2.66
N VAL A 453 -19.84 -15.42 2.47
CA VAL A 453 -20.66 -16.04 3.52
C VAL A 453 -20.07 -17.39 3.93
N GLU A 454 -19.76 -18.28 2.98
CA GLU A 454 -19.10 -19.57 3.26
C GLU A 454 -17.74 -19.41 3.99
N VAL A 455 -17.02 -18.32 3.75
CA VAL A 455 -15.78 -17.99 4.47
C VAL A 455 -16.08 -17.47 5.88
N TYR A 456 -17.11 -16.64 6.06
CA TYR A 456 -17.54 -16.14 7.36
C TYR A 456 -18.09 -17.26 8.27
N GLU A 457 -18.88 -18.18 7.72
CA GLU A 457 -19.46 -19.31 8.43
C GLU A 457 -18.36 -20.27 8.92
N ARG A 458 -17.39 -20.61 8.07
CA ARG A 458 -16.23 -21.43 8.50
C ARG A 458 -15.41 -20.76 9.61
N LEU A 459 -15.30 -19.43 9.61
CA LEU A 459 -14.65 -18.71 10.72
C LEU A 459 -15.47 -18.82 12.03
N ALA A 460 -16.77 -19.07 11.97
CA ALA A 460 -17.63 -19.28 13.14
C ALA A 460 -17.56 -20.71 13.73
N GLU A 461 -17.04 -21.69 12.98
CA GLU A 461 -16.79 -23.06 13.46
C GLU A 461 -15.76 -23.10 14.62
N GLN A 462 -14.82 -22.15 14.65
CA GLN A 462 -13.81 -22.01 15.70
C GLN A 462 -13.94 -20.64 16.41
N PRO A 463 -14.99 -20.45 17.23
CA PRO A 463 -15.35 -19.15 17.76
C PRO A 463 -14.33 -18.62 18.78
N PRO A 464 -14.15 -17.28 18.86
CA PRO A 464 -13.31 -16.67 19.88
C PRO A 464 -13.86 -16.91 21.31
N PRO A 465 -13.01 -16.83 22.35
CA PRO A 465 -13.46 -16.97 23.74
C PRO A 465 -14.58 -15.96 24.06
N ARG A 466 -15.62 -16.41 24.78
CA ARG A 466 -16.91 -15.70 24.93
C ARG A 466 -16.78 -14.21 25.29
N GLY A 467 -15.81 -13.83 26.12
CA GLY A 467 -15.55 -12.44 26.52
C GLY A 467 -15.09 -11.52 25.37
N HIS A 468 -14.47 -12.05 24.31
CA HIS A 468 -14.13 -11.28 23.10
C HIS A 468 -15.37 -11.13 22.19
N ALA A 469 -16.10 -12.22 21.97
CA ALA A 469 -17.35 -12.22 21.18
C ALA A 469 -18.39 -11.24 21.75
N ALA A 470 -18.60 -11.24 23.07
CA ALA A 470 -19.54 -10.35 23.74
C ALA A 470 -19.14 -8.87 23.60
N ARG A 471 -17.86 -8.52 23.81
CA ARG A 471 -17.34 -7.15 23.63
C ARG A 471 -17.49 -6.67 22.19
N ALA A 472 -17.15 -7.51 21.20
CA ALA A 472 -17.29 -7.17 19.79
C ALA A 472 -18.75 -6.96 19.37
N THR A 473 -19.66 -7.81 19.86
CA THR A 473 -21.11 -7.69 19.63
C THR A 473 -21.67 -6.41 20.25
N ALA A 474 -21.26 -6.08 21.49
CA ALA A 474 -21.67 -4.85 22.15
C ALA A 474 -21.19 -3.58 21.41
N TYR A 475 -19.93 -3.57 20.96
CA TYR A 475 -19.37 -2.49 20.13
C TYR A 475 -20.18 -2.27 18.83
N VAL A 476 -20.47 -3.35 18.10
CA VAL A 476 -21.27 -3.28 16.85
C VAL A 476 -22.68 -2.76 17.11
N ARG A 477 -23.33 -3.19 18.21
CA ARG A 477 -24.66 -2.68 18.62
C ARG A 477 -24.60 -1.19 18.95
N ALA A 478 -23.62 -0.74 19.73
CA ALA A 478 -23.44 0.67 20.06
C ALA A 478 -23.18 1.54 18.81
N ALA A 479 -22.33 1.07 17.89
CA ALA A 479 -22.08 1.72 16.61
C ALA A 479 -23.36 1.84 15.76
N ARG A 480 -24.20 0.79 15.73
CA ARG A 480 -25.49 0.82 15.03
C ARG A 480 -26.45 1.84 15.66
N THR A 481 -26.56 1.89 16.99
CA THR A 481 -27.40 2.87 17.68
C THR A 481 -26.96 4.31 17.37
N LEU A 482 -25.66 4.59 17.45
CA LEU A 482 -25.10 5.93 17.13
C LEU A 482 -25.29 6.30 15.66
N TRP A 483 -25.22 5.34 14.73
CA TRP A 483 -25.50 5.58 13.31
C TRP A 483 -26.99 5.85 13.07
N ASN A 484 -27.88 5.04 13.66
CA ASN A 484 -29.33 5.26 13.58
C ASN A 484 -29.72 6.63 14.15
N GLN A 485 -29.10 7.09 15.24
CA GLN A 485 -29.35 8.42 15.83
C GLN A 485 -28.89 9.59 14.95
N ARG A 486 -27.86 9.39 14.12
CA ARG A 486 -27.32 10.43 13.22
C ARG A 486 -28.02 10.50 11.87
N HIS A 487 -28.53 9.36 11.40
CA HIS A 487 -29.08 9.18 10.04
C HIS A 487 -30.54 8.76 10.03
N ALA A 488 -31.25 8.91 11.17
CA ALA A 488 -32.70 8.89 11.18
C ALA A 488 -33.24 10.06 10.32
N PRO A 489 -34.34 9.89 9.58
CA PRO A 489 -35.08 11.02 9.03
C PRO A 489 -35.46 11.98 10.16
N GLY A 490 -35.30 13.28 9.93
CA GLY A 490 -36.00 14.28 10.75
C GLY A 490 -37.50 14.07 10.59
N GLY A 491 -38.22 14.02 11.72
CA GLY A 491 -39.68 13.94 11.77
C GLY A 491 -40.36 15.28 11.54
#